data_AF-A0A8C7G8F1-F1
#
_entry.id   AF-A0A8C7G8F1-F1
#
_cell.length_a   1.000
_cell.length_b   1.000
_cell.length_c   1.000
_cell.angle_alpha   90.00
_cell.angle_beta   90.00
_cell.angle_gamma   90.00
#
_symmetry.space_group_name_H-M   'P 1'
#
loop_
_entity.id
_entity.type
_entity.pdbx_description
1 polymer ?
#
loop_
_entity_poly.entity_id
_entity_poly.type
_entity_poly.pdbx_seq_one_letter_code
_entity_poly.pdbx_strand_id
1 'polypeptide(L)'
;MTKRAYPFAESFSSQYKIHVGQKELNHHGVFGNTYRQEVFEKTKDLLFSGTKAVMGKIWNIDAEKCSAIQPSGSGMKPDVSQTLLRGQTLIGQDGRLQRTTPVQGSVLAPVGCCVCQKAQGTRRPCSQCDRPACPSCIQQCASCSRSCCSVCTVIE
;
A
#
# COMPACT_ATOMS: atom_id res chain seq x y z
N MET A 1 -13.70 -56.73 -20.58
CA MET A 1 -14.82 -56.16 -19.79
C MET A 1 -15.26 -54.86 -20.42
N THR A 2 -16.48 -54.78 -20.91
CA THR A 2 -17.06 -53.57 -21.51
C THR A 2 -17.37 -52.59 -20.38
N LYS A 3 -16.73 -51.41 -20.36
CA LYS A 3 -17.07 -50.37 -19.37
C LYS A 3 -18.55 -50.01 -19.52
N ARG A 4 -19.30 -49.97 -18.42
CA ARG A 4 -20.71 -49.55 -18.41
C ARG A 4 -20.80 -48.10 -18.92
N ALA A 5 -21.83 -47.83 -19.71
CA ALA A 5 -22.12 -46.47 -20.18
C ALA A 5 -22.38 -45.54 -18.99
N TYR A 6 -21.86 -44.33 -19.07
CA TYR A 6 -21.98 -43.30 -18.04
C TYR A 6 -23.46 -42.95 -17.82
N PRO A 7 -24.03 -43.14 -16.61
CA PRO A 7 -25.48 -43.16 -16.39
C PRO A 7 -26.13 -41.77 -16.27
N PHE A 8 -25.37 -40.69 -16.43
CA PHE A 8 -25.88 -39.33 -16.32
C PHE A 8 -25.93 -38.68 -17.70
N ALA A 9 -27.11 -38.24 -18.13
CA ALA A 9 -27.36 -37.63 -19.44
C ALA A 9 -26.84 -36.20 -19.54
N GLU A 10 -26.70 -35.51 -18.41
CA GLU A 10 -26.16 -34.16 -18.32
C GLU A 10 -24.76 -34.20 -17.70
N SER A 11 -23.83 -33.52 -18.37
CA SER A 11 -22.54 -33.16 -17.79
C SER A 11 -22.82 -32.40 -16.49
N PHE A 12 -22.53 -33.00 -15.33
CA PHE A 12 -22.69 -32.31 -14.04
C PHE A 12 -22.06 -30.91 -14.14
N SER A 13 -22.81 -29.89 -13.69
CA SER A 13 -22.30 -28.54 -13.53
C SER A 13 -20.93 -28.62 -12.86
N SER A 14 -19.92 -28.04 -13.50
CA SER A 14 -18.57 -27.99 -12.96
C SER A 14 -18.66 -27.39 -11.56
N GLN A 15 -18.44 -28.19 -10.52
CA GLN A 15 -18.49 -27.70 -9.16
C GLN A 15 -17.32 -26.72 -9.01
N TYR A 16 -17.59 -25.43 -9.16
CA TYR A 16 -16.59 -24.39 -9.09
C TYR A 16 -16.11 -24.28 -7.65
N LYS A 17 -14.87 -24.71 -7.41
CA LYS A 17 -14.19 -24.42 -6.16
C LYS A 17 -13.78 -22.95 -6.17
N ILE A 18 -14.62 -22.10 -5.59
CA ILE A 18 -14.28 -20.70 -5.33
C ILE A 18 -13.59 -20.60 -3.97
N HIS A 19 -12.54 -19.79 -3.91
CA HIS A 19 -11.93 -19.43 -2.64
C HIS A 19 -12.81 -18.37 -1.97
N VAL A 20 -13.30 -18.65 -0.77
CA VAL A 20 -14.09 -17.71 0.03
C VAL A 20 -13.20 -17.16 1.14
N GLY A 21 -12.84 -15.89 1.03
CA GLY A 21 -12.08 -15.13 2.01
C GLY A 21 -12.96 -14.40 3.04
N GLN A 22 -12.29 -13.82 4.04
CA GLN A 22 -12.96 -13.15 5.16
C GLN A 22 -13.87 -11.99 4.71
N LYS A 23 -13.51 -11.29 3.63
CA LYS A 23 -14.33 -10.21 3.09
C LYS A 23 -15.69 -10.74 2.60
N GLU A 24 -15.70 -11.82 1.82
CA GLU A 24 -16.96 -12.42 1.38
C GLU A 24 -17.79 -12.95 2.55
N LEU A 25 -17.16 -13.55 3.55
CA LEU A 25 -17.86 -13.99 4.78
C LEU A 25 -18.48 -12.82 5.55
N ASN A 26 -17.79 -11.69 5.64
CA ASN A 26 -18.28 -10.51 6.35
C ASN A 26 -19.42 -9.80 5.59
N HIS A 27 -19.44 -9.85 4.26
CA HIS A 27 -20.44 -9.15 3.45
C HIS A 27 -21.64 -10.01 3.04
N HIS A 28 -21.40 -11.30 2.76
CA HIS A 28 -22.39 -12.22 2.18
C HIS A 28 -22.60 -13.48 3.03
N GLY A 29 -21.80 -13.69 4.08
CA GLY A 29 -22.00 -14.80 5.00
C GLY A 29 -23.22 -14.62 5.88
N VAL A 30 -23.76 -15.74 6.38
CA VAL A 30 -24.94 -15.77 7.28
C VAL A 30 -24.72 -14.92 8.54
N PHE A 31 -23.48 -14.91 9.05
CA PHE A 31 -23.07 -14.09 10.20
C PHE A 31 -22.43 -12.75 9.82
N GLY A 32 -22.57 -12.30 8.57
CA GLY A 32 -21.90 -11.10 8.06
C GLY A 32 -22.23 -9.84 8.87
N ASN A 33 -23.48 -9.70 9.33
CA ASN A 33 -23.87 -8.56 10.16
C ASN A 33 -23.10 -8.51 11.49
N THR A 34 -22.96 -9.65 12.18
CA THR A 34 -22.21 -9.77 13.43
C THR A 34 -20.74 -9.43 13.23
N TYR A 35 -20.11 -9.98 12.18
CA TYR A 35 -18.70 -9.69 11.89
C TYR A 35 -18.44 -8.23 11.54
N ARG A 36 -19.36 -7.60 10.80
CA ARG A 36 -19.27 -6.17 10.49
C ARG A 36 -19.35 -5.32 11.76
N GLN A 37 -20.24 -5.68 12.68
CA GLN A 37 -20.40 -4.98 13.95
C GLN A 37 -19.13 -5.11 14.82
N GLU A 38 -18.54 -6.30 14.91
CA GLU A 38 -17.28 -6.50 15.62
C GLU A 38 -16.12 -5.70 15.01
N VAL A 39 -16.02 -5.66 13.68
CA VAL A 39 -15.00 -4.86 12.99
C VAL A 39 -15.21 -3.37 13.27
N PHE A 40 -16.45 -2.91 13.25
CA PHE A 40 -16.79 -1.54 13.58
C PHE A 40 -16.39 -1.18 15.01
N GLU A 41 -16.78 -1.98 15.99
CA GLU A 41 -16.45 -1.74 17.41
C GLU A 41 -14.93 -1.74 17.65
N LYS A 42 -14.20 -2.71 17.09
CA LYS A 42 -12.73 -2.74 17.19
C LYS A 42 -12.09 -1.50 16.58
N THR A 43 -12.58 -1.05 15.42
CA THR A 43 -12.06 0.13 14.74
C THR A 43 -12.35 1.39 15.55
N LYS A 44 -13.57 1.52 16.07
CA LYS A 44 -13.96 2.61 16.98
C LYS A 44 -13.00 2.65 18.17
N ASP A 45 -12.83 1.54 18.86
CA ASP A 45 -12.00 1.48 20.07
C ASP A 45 -10.53 1.79 19.78
N LEU A 46 -10.01 1.32 18.64
CA LEU A 46 -8.66 1.66 18.19
C LEU A 46 -8.50 3.17 17.94
N LEU A 47 -9.45 3.80 17.26
CA LEU A 47 -9.42 5.24 16.98
C LEU A 47 -9.52 6.07 18.26
N PHE A 48 -10.43 5.71 19.17
CA PHE A 48 -10.59 6.39 20.44
C PHE A 48 -9.37 6.19 21.36
N SER A 49 -8.83 4.98 21.43
CA SER A 49 -7.63 4.69 22.23
C SER A 49 -6.40 5.41 21.67
N GLY A 50 -6.24 5.44 20.35
CA GLY A 50 -5.16 6.19 19.69
C GLY A 50 -5.25 7.68 19.97
N THR A 51 -6.46 8.26 19.86
CA THR A 51 -6.69 9.68 20.17
C THR A 51 -6.40 9.99 21.65
N LYS A 52 -6.88 9.14 22.56
CA LYS A 52 -6.61 9.28 24.00
C LYS A 52 -5.11 9.20 24.32
N ALA A 53 -4.39 8.29 23.68
CA ALA A 53 -2.94 8.15 23.85
C ALA A 53 -2.16 9.38 23.37
N VAL A 54 -2.60 10.03 22.29
CA VAL A 54 -2.00 11.28 21.79
C VAL A 54 -2.36 12.47 22.69
N MET A 55 -3.63 12.61 23.06
CA MET A 55 -4.10 13.70 23.92
C MET A 55 -3.48 13.65 25.31
N GLY A 56 -3.29 12.46 25.87
CA GLY A 56 -2.55 12.27 27.12
C GLY A 56 -1.11 12.80 27.02
N LYS A 57 -0.43 12.62 25.89
CA LYS A 57 0.92 13.20 25.69
C LYS A 57 0.87 14.72 25.60
N ILE A 58 -0.12 15.29 24.91
CA ILE A 58 -0.27 16.74 24.76
C ILE A 58 -0.58 17.41 26.11
N TRP A 59 -1.49 16.83 26.91
CA TRP A 59 -1.86 17.38 28.20
C TRP A 59 -0.79 17.23 29.28
N ASN A 60 0.02 16.16 29.23
CA ASN A 60 1.17 16.00 30.14
C ASN A 60 2.36 16.90 29.80
N ILE A 61 2.39 17.55 28.61
CA ILE A 61 3.42 18.53 28.26
C ILE A 61 3.24 19.86 29.02
N ASP A 62 2.03 20.19 29.49
CA ASP A 62 1.77 21.44 30.23
C ASP A 62 2.20 21.39 31.71
N ALA A 63 2.52 20.21 32.27
CA ALA A 63 2.91 20.06 33.67
C ALA A 63 4.42 20.15 33.94
N GLU A 64 5.27 19.98 32.92
CA GLU A 64 6.72 20.13 33.03
C GLU A 64 7.24 21.16 32.04
N LYS A 65 7.14 22.42 32.47
CA LYS A 65 8.07 23.52 32.15
C LYS A 65 8.50 23.62 30.68
N CYS A 66 7.84 24.52 29.96
CA CYS A 66 8.36 25.26 28.81
C CYS A 66 9.89 25.34 28.81
N SER A 67 10.52 24.59 27.91
CA SER A 67 11.82 24.95 27.37
C SER A 67 11.73 24.94 25.84
N ALA A 68 11.53 26.15 25.32
CA ALA A 68 11.89 26.63 23.98
C ALA A 68 11.38 25.82 22.76
N ILE A 69 10.25 26.24 22.20
CA ILE A 69 10.02 26.11 20.75
C ILE A 69 10.57 27.38 20.10
N GLN A 70 11.88 27.38 19.85
CA GLN A 70 12.50 28.22 18.82
C GLN A 70 12.50 27.42 17.52
N PRO A 71 12.08 27.99 16.37
CA PRO A 71 12.22 27.34 15.07
C PRO A 71 13.67 27.51 14.59
N SER A 72 14.58 26.67 15.08
CA SER A 72 15.92 26.58 14.50
C SER A 72 16.44 25.15 14.60
N GLY A 73 16.93 24.65 13.47
CA GLY A 73 17.05 23.23 13.19
C GLY A 73 18.06 22.47 14.03
N SER A 74 17.75 21.21 14.32
CA SER A 74 18.64 20.10 14.01
C SER A 74 17.87 18.77 14.14
N GLY A 75 18.04 17.89 13.16
CA GLY A 75 18.18 16.46 13.40
C GLY A 75 17.02 15.67 14.00
N MET A 76 15.78 15.82 13.53
CA MET A 76 14.81 14.71 13.66
C MET A 76 15.07 13.70 12.54
N LYS A 77 15.59 12.53 12.92
CA LYS A 77 15.77 11.39 12.02
C LYS A 77 14.43 11.10 11.31
N PRO A 78 14.43 10.96 9.97
CA PRO A 78 13.20 10.68 9.25
C PRO A 78 12.69 9.32 9.67
N ASP A 79 11.49 9.35 10.23
CA ASP A 79 10.67 8.20 10.52
C ASP A 79 10.61 7.28 9.29
N VAL A 80 10.82 5.97 9.53
CA VAL A 80 10.87 4.91 8.52
C VAL A 80 9.61 4.93 7.63
N SER A 81 8.51 5.47 8.14
CA SER A 81 7.21 5.65 7.48
C SER A 81 7.25 6.53 6.22
N GLN A 82 8.20 7.45 6.08
CA GLN A 82 8.26 8.34 4.90
C GLN A 82 8.82 7.64 3.64
N THR A 83 9.47 6.49 3.81
CA THR A 83 9.98 5.70 2.66
C THR A 83 8.87 5.02 1.85
N LEU A 84 7.70 4.80 2.46
CA LEU A 84 6.52 4.22 1.80
C LEU A 84 5.76 5.24 0.94
N LEU A 85 6.03 6.54 1.10
CA LEU A 85 5.31 7.63 0.44
C LEU A 85 5.96 8.04 -0.89
N ARG A 86 7.03 7.36 -1.32
CA ARG A 86 7.72 7.65 -2.58
C ARG A 86 6.79 7.36 -3.77
N GLY A 87 6.38 8.42 -4.47
CA GLY A 87 5.43 8.37 -5.59
C GLY A 87 4.01 8.83 -5.22
N GLN A 88 3.73 9.16 -3.96
CA GLN A 88 2.46 9.77 -3.57
C GLN A 88 2.45 11.28 -3.87
N THR A 89 1.27 11.79 -4.20
CA THR A 89 1.01 13.23 -4.38
C THR A 89 0.51 13.84 -3.08
N LEU A 90 1.05 14.99 -2.69
CA LEU A 90 0.59 15.81 -1.58
C LEU A 90 -0.40 16.86 -2.10
N ILE A 91 -1.39 17.25 -1.28
CA ILE A 91 -2.25 18.39 -1.58
C ILE A 91 -1.53 19.65 -1.08
N GLY A 92 -1.18 20.55 -1.99
CA GLY A 92 -0.58 21.84 -1.68
C GLY A 92 -1.56 22.79 -1.00
N GLN A 93 -1.05 23.87 -0.41
CA GLN A 93 -1.88 24.92 0.21
C GLN A 93 -2.77 25.64 -0.82
N ASP A 94 -2.43 25.55 -2.10
CA ASP A 94 -3.19 25.99 -3.26
C ASP A 94 -4.26 24.97 -3.71
N GLY A 95 -4.42 23.86 -3.00
CA GLY A 95 -5.35 22.77 -3.33
C GLY A 95 -4.90 21.90 -4.50
N ARG A 96 -3.70 22.12 -5.07
CA ARG A 96 -3.19 21.34 -6.19
C ARG A 96 -2.41 20.13 -5.73
N LEU A 97 -2.49 19.05 -6.51
CA LEU A 97 -1.67 17.85 -6.27
C LEU A 97 -0.23 18.13 -6.69
N GLN A 98 0.68 18.14 -5.73
CA GLN A 98 2.11 18.28 -5.93
C GLN A 98 2.80 16.93 -5.71
N ARG A 99 3.83 16.62 -6.51
CA ARG A 99 4.61 15.41 -6.28
C ARG A 99 5.47 15.58 -5.03
N THR A 100 5.47 14.58 -4.16
CA THR A 100 6.35 14.55 -3.00
C THR A 100 7.81 14.56 -3.46
N THR A 101 8.56 15.63 -3.17
CA THR A 101 10.01 15.63 -3.34
C THR A 101 10.62 14.63 -2.36
N PRO A 102 11.50 13.72 -2.82
CA PRO A 102 12.16 12.79 -1.93
C PRO A 102 13.00 13.57 -0.92
N VAL A 103 12.76 13.36 0.37
CA VAL A 103 13.66 13.83 1.43
C VAL A 103 15.02 13.21 1.17
N GLN A 104 16.07 14.03 1.07
CA GLN A 104 17.48 13.61 1.01
C GLN A 104 17.91 13.08 2.39
N GLY A 105 17.24 12.04 2.87
CA GLY A 105 17.61 11.28 4.05
C GLY A 105 18.28 10.01 3.57
N SER A 106 19.58 9.90 3.84
CA SER A 106 20.45 8.76 3.55
C SER A 106 19.85 7.43 4.02
N VAL A 107 19.11 6.77 3.13
CA VAL A 107 18.84 5.33 3.16
C VAL A 107 19.33 4.80 1.84
N LEU A 108 20.21 3.79 1.90
CA LEU A 108 20.82 3.11 0.75
C LEU A 108 19.81 3.01 -0.39
N ALA A 109 20.04 3.80 -1.45
CA ALA A 109 19.21 3.75 -2.64
C ALA A 109 19.10 2.28 -3.07
N PRO A 110 17.91 1.80 -3.50
CA PRO A 110 17.78 0.43 -3.98
C PRO A 110 18.81 0.23 -5.09
N VAL A 111 19.87 -0.53 -4.78
CA VAL A 111 21.03 -0.70 -5.66
C VAL A 111 20.66 -1.53 -6.90
N GLY A 112 19.53 -2.23 -6.85
CA GLY A 112 19.01 -3.10 -7.90
C GLY A 112 17.77 -2.58 -8.61
N CYS A 113 17.43 -3.26 -9.70
CA CYS A 113 16.14 -3.06 -10.39
C CYS A 113 14.96 -3.33 -9.42
N CYS A 114 13.96 -2.45 -9.40
CA CYS A 114 12.77 -2.59 -8.57
C CYS A 114 11.87 -3.79 -8.88
N VAL A 115 12.12 -4.48 -10.01
CA VAL A 115 11.39 -5.67 -10.44
C VAL A 115 12.24 -6.93 -10.22
N CYS A 116 13.39 -7.04 -10.90
CA CYS A 116 14.22 -8.25 -10.84
C CYS A 116 15.33 -8.22 -9.79
N GLN A 117 15.47 -7.11 -9.04
CA GLN A 117 16.47 -6.91 -7.98
C GLN A 117 17.94 -6.99 -8.42
N LYS A 118 18.22 -7.20 -9.70
CA LYS A 118 19.59 -7.28 -10.23
C LYS A 118 20.35 -5.96 -10.07
N ALA A 119 21.53 -6.05 -9.47
CA ALA A 119 22.45 -4.94 -9.20
C ALA A 119 23.37 -4.58 -10.39
N GLN A 120 23.25 -5.26 -11.52
CA GLN A 120 24.00 -4.95 -12.75
C GLN A 120 23.15 -4.26 -13.83
N GLY A 121 23.81 -3.47 -14.69
CA GLY A 121 23.22 -2.84 -15.89
C GLY A 121 22.76 -1.39 -15.69
N THR A 122 22.53 -0.71 -16.83
CA THR A 122 21.98 0.66 -16.87
C THR A 122 20.55 0.67 -16.34
N ARG A 123 20.16 1.70 -15.59
CA ARG A 123 18.82 1.83 -15.00
C ARG A 123 18.19 3.16 -15.37
N ARG A 124 16.87 3.16 -15.51
CA ARG A 124 16.07 4.37 -15.67
C ARG A 124 14.95 4.40 -14.62
N PRO A 125 14.56 5.58 -14.12
CA PRO A 125 13.43 5.69 -13.21
C PRO A 125 12.12 5.37 -13.94
N CYS A 126 11.23 4.62 -13.30
CA CYS A 126 9.87 4.38 -13.79
C CYS A 126 9.06 5.69 -13.74
N SER A 127 8.31 6.03 -14.79
CA SER A 127 7.54 7.29 -14.82
C SER A 127 6.37 7.38 -13.82
N GLN A 128 6.01 6.26 -13.18
CA GLN A 128 4.86 6.17 -12.26
C GLN A 128 5.29 6.08 -10.80
N CYS A 129 6.31 5.28 -10.48
CA CYS A 129 6.74 5.06 -9.09
C CYS A 129 8.15 5.59 -8.80
N ASP A 130 8.84 6.16 -9.81
CA ASP A 130 10.21 6.68 -9.76
C ASP A 130 11.28 5.66 -9.31
N ARG A 131 10.90 4.38 -9.15
CA ARG A 131 11.83 3.32 -8.76
C ARG A 131 12.72 2.92 -9.96
N PRO A 132 14.02 2.64 -9.74
CA PRO A 132 14.95 2.32 -10.82
C PRO A 132 14.64 0.94 -11.41
N ALA A 133 14.49 0.85 -12.73
CA ALA A 133 14.25 -0.39 -13.45
C ALA A 133 15.30 -0.62 -14.57
N CYS A 134 15.67 -1.88 -14.82
CA CYS A 134 16.52 -2.23 -15.95
C CYS A 134 15.69 -2.26 -17.26
N PRO A 135 16.32 -2.17 -18.45
CA PRO A 135 15.62 -2.16 -19.73
C PRO A 135 14.69 -3.36 -19.93
N SER A 136 15.09 -4.55 -19.46
CA SER A 136 14.27 -5.76 -19.54
C SER A 136 13.02 -5.73 -18.66
N CYS A 137 13.00 -4.88 -17.63
CA CYS A 137 11.88 -4.73 -16.70
C CYS A 137 11.08 -3.44 -16.93
N ILE A 138 11.51 -2.60 -17.88
CA ILE A 138 10.75 -1.45 -18.37
C ILE A 138 9.89 -1.93 -19.53
N GLN A 139 8.62 -1.55 -19.51
CA GLN A 139 7.66 -1.80 -20.58
C GLN A 139 7.03 -0.48 -21.00
N GLN A 140 6.43 -0.46 -22.18
CA GLN A 140 5.63 0.66 -22.63
C GLN A 140 4.16 0.39 -22.33
N CYS A 141 3.51 1.30 -21.59
CA CYS A 141 2.08 1.21 -21.35
C CYS A 141 1.31 1.34 -22.66
N ALA A 142 0.44 0.38 -22.98
CA ALA A 142 -0.39 0.44 -24.19
C ALA A 142 -1.36 1.63 -24.18
N SER A 143 -1.86 2.02 -23.00
CA SER A 143 -2.89 3.06 -22.87
C SER A 143 -2.32 4.48 -22.95
N CYS A 144 -1.15 4.74 -22.35
CA CYS A 144 -0.57 6.09 -22.28
C CYS A 144 0.79 6.23 -22.96
N SER A 145 1.31 5.18 -23.59
CA SER A 145 2.61 5.12 -24.29
C SER A 145 3.84 5.46 -23.43
N ARG A 146 3.67 5.65 -22.11
CA ARG A 146 4.77 5.96 -21.18
C ARG A 146 5.53 4.71 -20.77
N SER A 147 6.83 4.88 -20.52
CA SER A 147 7.69 3.82 -19.99
C SER A 147 7.51 3.66 -18.48
N CYS A 148 7.01 2.50 -18.07
CA CYS A 148 6.82 2.13 -16.67
C CYS A 148 7.40 0.74 -16.38
N CYS A 149 7.72 0.47 -15.12
CA CYS A 149 8.16 -0.88 -14.73
C CYS A 149 6.99 -1.86 -14.84
N SER A 150 7.29 -3.15 -15.02
CA SER A 150 6.26 -4.20 -15.13
C SER A 150 5.31 -4.29 -13.93
N VAL A 151 5.66 -3.70 -12.77
CA VAL A 151 4.75 -3.58 -11.62
C VAL A 151 3.73 -2.47 -11.82
N CYS A 152 4.12 -1.34 -12.42
CA CYS A 152 3.24 -0.18 -12.63
C CYS A 152 2.45 -0.24 -13.94
N THR A 153 2.69 -1.25 -14.78
CA THR A 153 1.94 -1.47 -16.03
C THR A 153 0.67 -2.28 -15.83
N VAL A 154 0.54 -2.98 -14.68
CA VAL A 154 -0.68 -3.71 -14.32
C VAL A 154 -1.61 -2.73 -13.63
N ILE A 155 -2.56 -2.22 -14.39
CA ILE A 155 -3.73 -1.50 -13.89
C ILE A 155 -4.90 -2.37 -14.35
N GLU A 156 -5.57 -3.06 -13.43
CA GLU A 156 -6.93 -3.57 -13.70
C GLU A 156 -7.89 -2.40 -13.90
#